data_AF-A0A1G0UYS9-F1
#
_entry.id   AF-A0A1G0UYS9-F1
#
_cell.length_a   1.000
_cell.length_b   1.000
_cell.length_c   1.000
_cell.angle_alpha   90.00
_cell.angle_beta   90.00
_cell.angle_gamma   90.00
#
_symmetry.space_group_name_H-M   'P 1'
#
loop_
_entity.id
_entity.type
_entity.pdbx_description
1 polymer ?
#
loop_
_entity_poly.entity_id
_entity_poly.type
_entity_poly.pdbx_seq_one_letter_code
_entity_poly.pdbx_strand_id
1 'polypeptide(L)'
;MAAGIDYRVITISMDASEDYNLASSKKQNYLTMMKKKIDSSGWRFLTGDSLAVRKLADAVGFYYKKEGDVFIHSATLIFIATDGKVCRYLYPDYTRREEFSILPFDFKMAVIEASEGTATPTIARVIKFCFKYDPEGKTYVFNILKIFGGGILLFTIILVVYLSVKPRKVKAENR
;
A
#
# COMPACT_ATOMS: atom_id res chain seq x y z
N MET A 1 0.67 16.34 -7.16
CA MET A 1 0.31 16.44 -5.75
C MET A 1 1.44 17.12 -5.00
N ALA A 2 1.09 17.98 -4.04
CA ALA A 2 1.99 18.79 -3.24
C ALA A 2 1.64 18.65 -1.75
N ALA A 3 2.64 18.35 -0.93
CA ALA A 3 2.51 18.34 0.53
C ALA A 3 2.18 19.75 1.03
N GLY A 4 1.29 19.86 2.01
CA GLY A 4 0.77 21.13 2.53
C GLY A 4 -0.46 21.65 1.78
N ILE A 5 -0.68 21.20 0.54
CA ILE A 5 -1.84 21.58 -0.29
C ILE A 5 -2.80 20.39 -0.42
N ASP A 6 -2.34 19.31 -1.05
CA ASP A 6 -3.19 18.14 -1.34
C ASP A 6 -3.23 17.14 -0.17
N TYR A 7 -2.18 17.10 0.65
CA TYR A 7 -2.07 16.20 1.80
C TYR A 7 -1.09 16.76 2.83
N ARG A 8 -1.18 16.28 4.07
CA ARG A 8 -0.21 16.59 5.14
C ARG A 8 0.48 15.31 5.61
N VAL A 9 1.80 15.38 5.76
CA VAL A 9 2.60 14.27 6.30
C VAL A 9 2.87 14.53 7.77
N ILE A 10 2.63 13.51 8.59
CA ILE A 10 2.96 13.54 10.02
C ILE A 10 3.81 12.31 10.30
N THR A 11 5.04 12.56 10.74
CA THR A 11 5.95 11.53 11.26
C THR A 11 5.95 11.65 12.77
N ILE A 12 5.73 10.52 13.45
CA ILE A 12 5.61 10.48 14.90
C ILE A 12 6.62 9.47 15.40
N SER A 13 7.44 9.87 16.36
CA SER A 13 8.36 8.93 17.00
C SER A 13 7.60 7.90 17.83
N MET A 14 8.06 6.65 17.75
CA MET A 14 7.59 5.56 18.61
C MET A 14 8.33 5.53 19.96
N ASP A 15 9.45 6.24 20.06
CA ASP A 15 10.27 6.29 21.27
C ASP A 15 9.90 7.51 22.12
N ALA A 16 9.30 7.24 23.27
CA ALA A 16 8.89 8.27 24.22
C ALA A 16 10.07 8.97 24.93
N SER A 17 11.31 8.47 24.75
CA SER A 17 12.52 9.15 25.22
C SER A 17 13.01 10.24 24.26
N GLU A 18 12.50 10.30 23.03
CA GLU A 18 12.87 11.33 22.06
C GLU A 18 12.11 12.64 22.31
N ASP A 19 12.83 13.76 22.21
CA ASP A 19 12.28 15.08 22.43
C ASP A 19 11.98 15.85 21.13
N TYR A 20 11.33 17.01 21.28
CA TYR A 20 10.97 17.85 20.14
C TYR A 20 12.20 18.46 19.44
N ASN A 21 13.33 18.61 20.13
CA ASN A 21 14.57 19.12 19.54
C ASN A 21 15.12 18.11 18.53
N LEU A 22 15.13 16.83 18.90
CA LEU A 22 15.51 15.73 18.02
C LEU A 22 14.58 15.64 16.81
N ALA A 23 13.26 15.71 17.02
CA ALA A 23 12.29 15.73 15.92
C ALA A 23 12.51 16.89 14.93
N SER A 24 12.79 18.09 15.45
CA SER A 24 13.11 19.27 14.62
C SER A 24 14.40 19.07 13.82
N SER A 25 15.45 18.55 14.46
CA SER A 25 16.72 18.22 13.81
C SER A 25 16.54 17.18 12.70
N LYS A 26 15.80 16.10 12.98
CA LYS A 26 15.49 15.05 12.00
C LYS A 26 14.70 15.59 10.82
N LYS A 27 13.69 16.44 11.07
CA LYS A 27 12.95 17.12 10.00
C LYS A 27 13.90 17.86 9.06
N GLN A 28 14.83 18.66 9.59
CA GLN A 28 15.78 19.41 8.78
C GLN A 28 16.70 18.49 7.97
N ASN A 29 17.17 17.40 8.57
CA ASN A 29 18.02 16.41 7.90
C ASN A 29 17.28 15.77 6.71
N TYR A 30 16.05 15.28 6.93
CA TYR A 30 15.25 14.68 5.85
C TYR A 30 14.94 15.68 4.74
N LEU A 31 14.58 16.94 5.09
CA LEU A 31 14.32 17.97 4.09
C LEU A 31 15.55 18.28 3.23
N THR A 32 16.74 18.26 3.82
CA THR A 32 18.02 18.52 3.12
C THR A 32 18.42 17.36 2.20
N MET A 33 18.10 16.11 2.57
CA MET A 33 18.42 14.92 1.78
C MET A 33 17.50 14.73 0.55
N MET A 34 16.37 15.43 0.49
CA MET A 34 15.45 15.27 -0.63
C MET A 34 15.96 15.99 -1.89
N LYS A 35 15.97 15.25 -3.01
CA LYS A 35 16.27 15.81 -4.34
C LYS A 35 15.27 16.91 -4.76
N LYS A 36 14.03 16.82 -4.29
CA LYS A 36 12.95 17.76 -4.58
C LYS A 36 12.63 18.58 -3.34
N LYS A 37 12.70 19.92 -3.46
CA LYS A 37 12.22 20.83 -2.41
C LYS A 37 10.71 20.70 -2.27
N ILE A 38 10.24 20.53 -1.04
CA ILE A 38 8.82 20.59 -0.68
C ILE A 38 8.62 21.70 0.33
N ASP A 39 7.39 22.21 0.45
CA ASP A 39 7.04 23.12 1.53
C ASP A 39 7.16 22.39 2.88
N SER A 40 7.99 22.94 3.77
CA SER A 40 8.25 22.40 5.10
C SER A 40 7.01 22.46 6.00
N SER A 41 6.02 23.30 5.69
CA SER A 41 4.75 23.38 6.41
C SER A 41 3.90 22.11 6.25
N GLY A 42 4.08 21.41 5.12
CA GLY A 42 3.35 20.21 4.75
C GLY A 42 3.80 18.92 5.44
N TRP A 43 4.96 18.94 6.12
CA TRP A 43 5.51 17.78 6.83
C TRP A 43 5.86 18.13 8.28
N ARG A 44 5.21 17.47 9.23
CA ARG A 44 5.44 17.62 10.66
C ARG A 44 6.13 16.39 11.24
N PHE A 45 7.05 16.63 12.15
CA PHE A 45 7.70 15.60 12.97
C PHE A 45 7.27 15.86 14.40
N LEU A 46 6.74 14.84 15.06
CA LEU A 46 6.19 14.93 16.40
C LEU A 46 6.82 13.84 17.28
N THR A 47 6.93 14.14 18.56
CA THR A 47 7.19 13.16 19.63
C THR A 47 6.08 13.27 20.66
N GLY A 48 6.04 12.34 21.61
CA GLY A 48 5.05 12.34 22.68
C GLY A 48 5.42 11.34 23.77
N ASP A 49 4.71 11.43 24.90
CA ASP A 49 4.84 10.46 25.96
C ASP A 49 4.33 9.07 25.54
N SER A 50 4.69 8.05 26.32
CA SER A 50 4.37 6.66 25.99
C SER A 50 2.87 6.38 25.91
N LEU A 51 2.04 7.07 26.70
CA LEU A 51 0.59 6.89 26.69
C LEU A 51 -0.02 7.50 25.42
N ALA A 52 0.40 8.71 25.05
CA ALA A 52 -0.08 9.41 23.87
C ALA A 52 0.29 8.66 22.58
N VAL A 53 1.56 8.26 22.45
CA VAL A 53 2.05 7.52 21.28
C VAL A 53 1.35 6.16 21.18
N ARG A 54 1.21 5.44 22.31
CA ARG A 54 0.54 4.14 22.32
C ARG A 54 -0.93 4.24 21.93
N LYS A 55 -1.65 5.21 22.51
CA LYS A 55 -3.07 5.45 22.20
C LYS A 55 -3.26 5.76 20.71
N LEU A 56 -2.38 6.57 20.13
CA LEU A 56 -2.44 6.89 18.71
C LEU A 56 -2.17 5.67 17.85
N ALA A 57 -1.12 4.91 18.18
CA ALA A 57 -0.74 3.70 17.46
C ALA A 57 -1.90 2.67 17.47
N ASP A 58 -2.50 2.44 18.64
CA ASP A 58 -3.65 1.54 18.78
C ASP A 58 -4.87 2.04 17.97
N ALA A 59 -5.14 3.37 17.97
CA ALA A 59 -6.25 3.96 17.21
C ALA A 59 -6.11 3.79 15.69
N VAL A 60 -4.88 3.71 15.17
CA VAL A 60 -4.61 3.47 13.74
C VAL A 60 -4.22 2.02 13.45
N GLY A 61 -4.38 1.11 14.43
CA GLY A 61 -4.07 -0.31 14.27
C GLY A 61 -2.58 -0.60 13.99
N PHE A 62 -1.68 0.26 14.45
CA PHE A 62 -0.24 0.11 14.29
C PHE A 62 0.38 -0.47 15.57
N TYR A 63 1.10 -1.58 15.43
CA TYR A 63 1.71 -2.29 16.54
C TYR A 63 3.23 -2.25 16.45
N TYR A 64 3.86 -1.98 17.59
CA TYR A 64 5.30 -1.99 17.75
C TYR A 64 5.68 -2.52 19.14
N LYS A 65 6.87 -3.09 19.25
CA LYS A 65 7.42 -3.62 20.50
C LYS A 65 8.86 -3.14 20.66
N LYS A 66 9.22 -2.65 21.86
CA LYS A 66 10.62 -2.39 22.20
C LYS A 66 11.30 -3.70 22.62
N GLU A 67 12.46 -3.99 22.05
CA GLU A 67 13.29 -5.14 22.39
C GLU A 67 14.73 -4.66 22.55
N GLY A 68 15.19 -4.50 23.80
CA GLY A 68 16.44 -3.80 24.10
C GLY A 68 16.38 -2.33 23.66
N ASP A 69 17.35 -1.91 22.86
CA ASP A 69 17.46 -0.55 22.33
C ASP A 69 16.82 -0.37 20.95
N VAL A 70 16.13 -1.40 20.44
CA VAL A 70 15.47 -1.35 19.13
C VAL A 70 13.95 -1.50 19.23
N PHE A 71 13.26 -0.96 18.23
CA PHE A 71 11.82 -1.15 18.07
C PHE A 71 11.55 -2.11 16.93
N ILE A 72 10.84 -3.19 17.22
CA ILE A 72 10.29 -4.12 16.23
C ILE A 72 8.97 -3.53 15.76
N HIS A 73 8.94 -3.09 14.51
CA HIS A 73 7.76 -2.51 13.88
C HIS A 73 7.76 -2.77 12.36
N SER A 74 6.58 -2.72 11.74
CA SER A 74 6.48 -2.72 10.28
C SER A 74 6.77 -1.32 9.74
N ALA A 75 7.38 -1.23 8.56
CA ALA A 75 7.38 0.03 7.83
C ALA A 75 6.02 0.19 7.13
N THR A 76 5.29 1.27 7.43
CA THR A 76 3.94 1.46 6.92
C THR A 76 3.63 2.94 6.78
N LEU A 77 2.98 3.33 5.68
CA LEU A 77 2.29 4.61 5.57
C LEU A 77 0.80 4.39 5.79
N ILE A 78 0.21 5.21 6.66
CA ILE A 78 -1.20 5.15 7.01
C ILE A 78 -1.86 6.42 6.47
N PHE A 79 -2.86 6.25 5.61
CA PHE A 79 -3.59 7.35 4.98
C PHE A 79 -4.91 7.52 5.70
N ILE A 80 -5.11 8.73 6.23
CA ILE A 80 -6.24 9.08 7.10
C ILE A 80 -6.99 10.23 6.46
N ALA A 81 -8.31 10.11 6.38
CA ALA A 81 -9.21 11.16 5.92
C ALA A 81 -9.34 12.29 6.95
N THR A 82 -9.87 13.44 6.52
CA THR A 82 -10.04 14.61 7.39
C THR A 82 -11.00 14.37 8.56
N ASP A 83 -11.90 13.40 8.45
CA ASP A 83 -12.81 12.96 9.51
C ASP A 83 -12.20 11.90 10.45
N GLY A 84 -10.92 11.56 10.26
CA GLY A 84 -10.18 10.61 11.08
C GLY A 84 -10.33 9.14 10.65
N LYS A 85 -11.06 8.84 9.58
CA LYS A 85 -11.15 7.46 9.06
C LYS A 85 -9.84 7.01 8.44
N VAL A 86 -9.40 5.80 8.77
CA VAL A 86 -8.27 5.17 8.09
C VAL A 86 -8.74 4.64 6.73
N CYS A 87 -8.20 5.19 5.64
CA CYS A 87 -8.60 4.83 4.29
C CYS A 87 -7.70 3.77 3.67
N ARG A 88 -6.39 3.80 3.96
CA ARG A 88 -5.43 2.88 3.34
C ARG A 88 -4.13 2.69 4.12
N TYR A 89 -3.57 1.49 4.03
CA TYR A 89 -2.22 1.16 4.46
C TYR A 89 -1.35 0.84 3.24
N LEU A 90 -0.19 1.48 3.16
CA LEU A 90 0.83 1.15 2.16
C LEU A 90 2.06 0.60 2.86
N TYR A 91 2.52 -0.54 2.38
CA TYR A 91 3.77 -1.15 2.80
C TYR A 91 4.80 -0.95 1.68
N PRO A 92 6.02 -0.50 2.01
CA PRO A 92 7.11 -0.41 1.06
C PRO A 92 7.46 -1.81 0.55
N ASP A 93 7.77 -1.90 -0.74
CA ASP A 93 8.27 -3.14 -1.35
C ASP A 93 9.79 -3.21 -1.19
N TYR A 94 10.29 -4.35 -0.74
CA TYR A 94 11.71 -4.66 -0.54
C TYR A 94 12.30 -5.51 -1.69
N THR A 95 11.46 -5.92 -2.65
CA THR A 95 11.86 -6.85 -3.73
C THR A 95 12.63 -6.15 -4.84
N ARG A 96 12.47 -4.82 -4.96
CA ARG A 96 13.30 -4.03 -5.88
C ARG A 96 14.62 -3.74 -5.19
N ARG A 97 15.69 -4.30 -5.77
CA ARG A 97 17.06 -4.36 -5.24
C ARG A 97 17.70 -3.06 -4.75
N GLU A 98 17.05 -1.90 -4.89
CA GLU A 98 17.72 -0.63 -4.64
C GLU A 98 16.96 0.41 -3.82
N GLU A 99 15.70 0.23 -3.36
CA GLU A 99 15.09 1.29 -2.56
C GLU A 99 13.86 0.86 -1.75
N PHE A 100 13.71 1.45 -0.57
CA PHE A 100 12.42 1.59 0.12
C PHE A 100 11.46 2.27 -0.84
N SER A 101 10.58 1.50 -1.48
CA SER A 101 9.91 2.00 -2.67
C SER A 101 8.41 1.78 -2.60
N ILE A 102 7.68 2.89 -2.66
CA ILE A 102 6.23 2.94 -2.83
C ILE A 102 5.99 3.39 -4.26
N LEU A 103 5.15 2.67 -5.00
CA LEU A 103 4.81 3.09 -6.36
C LEU A 103 4.14 4.47 -6.29
N PRO A 104 4.59 5.45 -7.11
CA PRO A 104 3.97 6.78 -7.12
C PRO A 104 2.45 6.75 -7.33
N PHE A 105 1.97 5.77 -8.08
CA PHE A 105 0.53 5.54 -8.24
C PHE A 105 -0.16 5.10 -6.95
N ASP A 106 0.40 4.12 -6.22
CA ASP A 106 -0.22 3.63 -4.99
C ASP A 106 -0.34 4.77 -3.97
N PHE A 107 0.68 5.63 -3.90
CA PHE A 107 0.64 6.85 -3.09
C PHE A 107 -0.44 7.82 -3.58
N LYS A 108 -0.50 8.10 -4.89
CA LYS A 108 -1.49 9.01 -5.48
C LYS A 108 -2.92 8.54 -5.20
N MET A 109 -3.20 7.26 -5.40
CA MET A 109 -4.52 6.70 -5.12
C MET A 109 -4.87 6.77 -3.64
N ALA A 110 -3.92 6.46 -2.75
CA ALA A 110 -4.17 6.52 -1.32
C ALA A 110 -4.50 7.95 -0.83
N VAL A 111 -3.89 8.99 -1.43
CA VAL A 111 -4.26 10.39 -1.17
C VAL A 111 -5.68 10.70 -1.67
N ILE A 112 -6.05 10.26 -2.86
CA ILE A 112 -7.41 10.49 -3.42
C ILE A 112 -8.46 9.81 -2.55
N GLU A 113 -8.26 8.53 -2.21
CA GLU A 113 -9.17 7.76 -1.35
C GLU A 113 -9.31 8.38 0.04
N ALA A 114 -8.22 8.88 0.62
CA ALA A 114 -8.26 9.63 1.88
C ALA A 114 -9.01 10.96 1.76
N SER A 115 -8.87 11.67 0.63
CA SER A 115 -9.61 12.93 0.40
C SER A 115 -11.11 12.72 0.24
N GLU A 116 -11.52 11.55 -0.28
CA GLU A 116 -12.93 11.16 -0.42
C GLU A 116 -13.51 10.48 0.83
N GLY A 117 -12.67 10.13 1.82
CA GLY A 117 -13.08 9.38 3.00
C GLY A 117 -13.43 7.91 2.73
N THR A 118 -12.96 7.37 1.60
CA THR A 118 -13.30 6.02 1.13
C THR A 118 -12.26 5.02 1.63
N ALA A 119 -12.70 4.06 2.45
CA ALA A 119 -11.89 2.93 2.86
C ALA A 119 -11.94 1.83 1.79
N THR A 120 -10.99 1.88 0.84
CA THR A 120 -10.88 0.83 -0.18
C THR A 120 -10.06 -0.35 0.39
N PRO A 121 -10.55 -1.59 0.30
CA PRO A 121 -9.73 -2.75 0.62
C PRO A 121 -8.43 -2.72 -0.18
N THR A 122 -7.28 -3.02 0.46
CA THR A 122 -5.96 -3.16 -0.19
C THR A 122 -5.93 -4.25 -1.30
N ILE A 123 -7.06 -4.94 -1.50
CA ILE A 123 -7.39 -5.88 -2.58
C ILE A 123 -7.37 -5.26 -3.99
N ALA A 124 -7.07 -3.97 -4.15
CA ALA A 124 -6.57 -3.41 -5.42
C ALA A 124 -5.39 -4.22 -6.03
N ARG A 125 -4.77 -5.14 -5.28
CA ARG A 125 -3.91 -6.22 -5.81
C ARG A 125 -4.56 -7.06 -6.93
N VAL A 126 -5.89 -7.21 -6.96
CA VAL A 126 -6.62 -7.88 -8.05
C VAL A 126 -6.60 -7.02 -9.33
N ILE A 127 -6.74 -5.70 -9.21
CA ILE A 127 -6.56 -4.78 -10.34
C ILE A 127 -5.11 -4.79 -10.84
N LYS A 128 -4.11 -4.95 -9.93
CA LYS A 128 -2.70 -5.17 -10.30
C LYS A 128 -2.46 -6.46 -11.10
N PHE A 129 -3.38 -7.44 -11.08
CA PHE A 129 -3.31 -8.59 -11.98
C PHE A 129 -3.69 -8.20 -13.40
N CYS A 130 -4.75 -7.39 -13.57
CA CYS A 130 -5.31 -7.03 -14.88
C CYS A 130 -4.67 -5.82 -15.54
N PHE A 131 -3.97 -4.96 -14.80
CA PHE A 131 -3.32 -3.78 -15.37
C PHE A 131 -1.89 -3.58 -14.89
N LYS A 132 -0.99 -3.21 -15.80
CA LYS A 132 0.39 -2.81 -15.52
C LYS A 132 0.47 -1.28 -15.62
N TYR A 133 1.09 -0.62 -14.64
CA TYR A 133 1.35 0.81 -14.73
C TYR A 133 2.48 1.05 -15.74
N ASP A 134 2.24 1.94 -16.70
CA ASP A 134 3.24 2.41 -17.65
C ASP A 134 3.89 3.70 -17.12
N PRO A 135 5.18 3.66 -16.71
CA PRO A 135 5.87 4.84 -16.22
C PRO A 135 6.14 5.91 -17.29
N GLU A 136 6.18 5.57 -18.58
CA GLU A 136 6.39 6.55 -19.66
C GLU A 136 5.10 7.31 -19.98
N GLY A 137 3.97 6.61 -20.14
CA GLY A 137 2.67 7.22 -20.40
C GLY A 137 1.98 7.81 -19.15
N LYS A 138 2.41 7.44 -17.94
CA LYS A 138 1.70 7.72 -16.67
C LYS A 138 0.27 7.17 -16.64
N THR A 139 -0.01 6.10 -17.38
CA THR A 139 -1.34 5.48 -17.49
C THR A 139 -1.30 3.98 -17.15
N TYR A 140 -2.49 3.37 -17.09
CA TYR A 140 -2.66 1.93 -16.90
C TYR A 140 -2.86 1.26 -18.25
N VAL A 141 -1.97 0.32 -18.60
CA VAL A 141 -2.15 -0.55 -19.76
C VAL A 141 -2.76 -1.88 -19.31
N PHE A 142 -3.84 -2.28 -20.00
CA PHE A 142 -4.55 -3.53 -19.76
C PHE A 142 -3.62 -4.71 -20.09
N ASN A 143 -3.37 -5.60 -19.13
CA ASN A 143 -2.56 -6.80 -19.35
C ASN A 143 -3.43 -7.88 -19.99
N ILE A 144 -3.70 -7.69 -21.29
CA ILE A 144 -4.47 -8.59 -22.16
C ILE A 144 -4.00 -10.04 -21.97
N LEU A 145 -2.69 -10.27 -21.91
CA LEU A 145 -2.12 -11.62 -21.78
C LEU A 145 -2.61 -12.38 -20.54
N LYS A 146 -2.74 -11.69 -19.40
CA LYS A 146 -3.18 -12.31 -18.14
C LYS A 146 -4.67 -12.62 -18.12
N ILE A 147 -5.48 -11.80 -18.79
CA ILE A 147 -6.94 -11.97 -18.86
C ILE A 147 -7.30 -13.07 -19.84
N PHE A 148 -6.72 -13.02 -21.04
CA PHE A 148 -6.90 -14.10 -22.02
C PHE A 148 -6.29 -15.40 -21.52
N GLY A 149 -5.11 -15.37 -20.87
CA GLY A 149 -4.50 -16.54 -20.24
C GLY A 149 -5.38 -17.15 -19.14
N GLY A 150 -5.97 -16.33 -18.26
CA GLY A 150 -6.91 -16.79 -17.24
C GLY A 150 -8.20 -17.37 -17.83
N GLY A 151 -8.74 -16.75 -18.88
CA GLY A 151 -9.92 -17.24 -19.60
C GLY A 151 -9.68 -18.59 -20.29
N ILE A 152 -8.53 -18.76 -20.95
CA ILE A 152 -8.15 -20.03 -21.58
C ILE A 152 -8.02 -21.13 -20.52
N LEU A 153 -7.38 -20.84 -19.39
CA LEU A 153 -7.16 -21.81 -18.32
C LEU A 153 -8.50 -22.26 -17.69
N LEU A 154 -9.42 -21.32 -17.47
CA LEU A 154 -10.78 -21.61 -17.00
C LEU A 154 -11.56 -22.47 -18.00
N PHE A 155 -11.52 -22.12 -19.29
CA PHE A 155 -12.17 -22.90 -20.36
C PHE A 155 -11.62 -24.32 -20.44
N THR A 156 -10.30 -24.49 -20.29
CA THR A 156 -9.64 -25.80 -20.34
C THR A 156 -10.08 -26.67 -19.16
N ILE A 157 -10.17 -26.11 -17.96
CA ILE A 157 -10.68 -26.81 -16.77
C ILE A 157 -12.13 -27.27 -16.99
N ILE A 158 -13.00 -26.38 -17.48
CA ILE A 158 -14.40 -26.70 -17.76
C ILE A 158 -14.52 -27.84 -18.78
N LEU A 159 -13.71 -27.80 -19.84
CA LEU A 159 -13.70 -28.82 -20.88
C LEU A 159 -13.22 -30.18 -20.35
N VAL A 160 -12.16 -30.21 -19.54
CA VAL A 160 -11.65 -31.44 -18.91
C VAL A 160 -12.66 -32.04 -17.94
N VAL A 161 -13.32 -31.22 -17.12
CA VAL A 161 -14.38 -31.67 -16.21
C VAL A 161 -15.56 -32.22 -17.01
N TYR A 162 -16.01 -31.51 -18.05
CA TYR A 162 -17.11 -31.95 -18.91
C TYR A 162 -16.82 -33.30 -19.59
N LEU A 163 -15.60 -33.48 -20.13
CA LEU A 163 -15.21 -34.75 -20.75
C LEU A 163 -15.06 -35.89 -19.73
N SER A 164 -14.62 -35.59 -18.51
CA SER A 164 -14.46 -36.60 -17.44
C SER A 164 -15.80 -37.05 -16.85
N VAL A 165 -16.80 -36.15 -16.80
CA VAL A 165 -18.14 -36.45 -16.28
C VAL A 165 -19.06 -37.06 -17.35
N LYS A 166 -18.77 -36.87 -18.64
CA LYS A 166 -19.60 -37.44 -19.72
C LYS A 166 -19.42 -38.97 -19.79
N PRO A 167 -20.44 -39.77 -19.44
CA PRO A 167 -20.34 -41.21 -19.50
C PRO A 167 -20.13 -41.66 -20.96
N ARG A 168 -19.10 -42.48 -21.17
CA ARG A 168 -18.76 -43.09 -22.45
C ARG A 168 -19.99 -43.91 -22.91
N LYS A 169 -20.74 -43.42 -23.91
CA LYS A 169 -21.78 -44.24 -24.56
C LYS A 169 -21.08 -45.38 -25.27
N VAL A 170 -21.07 -46.55 -24.65
CA VAL A 170 -20.66 -47.81 -25.29
C VAL A 170 -21.62 -48.04 -26.46
N LYS A 171 -21.07 -48.00 -27.68
CA LYS A 171 -21.82 -48.30 -28.90
C LYS A 171 -22.11 -49.80 -28.85
N ALA A 172 -23.36 -50.18 -28.62
CA ALA A 172 -23.78 -51.56 -28.79
C ALA A 172 -23.62 -51.93 -30.27
N GLU A 173 -22.70 -52.86 -30.54
CA GLU A 173 -22.50 -53.49 -31.83
C GLU A 173 -23.64 -54.49 -32.04
N ASN A 174 -24.61 -54.14 -32.88
CA ASN A 174 -25.72 -55.02 -33.23
C ASN A 174 -25.27 -56.02 -34.30
N ARG A 175 -25.41 -57.30 -33.97
CA ARG A 175 -25.24 -58.49 -34.80
C ARG A 175 -26.31 -58.61 -35.88
#